data_AF-A0A1P8WUP2-F1
#
_entry.id   AF-A0A1P8WUP2-F1
#
_cell.length_a   1.000
_cell.length_b   1.000
_cell.length_c   1.000
_cell.angle_alpha   90.00
_cell.angle_beta   90.00
_cell.angle_gamma   90.00
#
_symmetry.space_group_name_H-M   'P 1'
#
loop_
_entity.id
_entity.type
_entity.pdbx_description
1 polymer ?
#
loop_
_entity_poly.entity_id
_entity_poly.type
_entity_poly.pdbx_seq_one_letter_code
_entity_poly.pdbx_strand_id
1 'polypeptide(L)'
;MYSESDLQAAVDAKVMTPEAVAAFRAHIASVRAAPGADEESFRLITGFNDIFVSIAAVILLVAVAWIGQSIHTALAGIFVAGSAWFLAEYFTRKRRMALPSIVLVLAFAGGVFASMVGFLVEHGEAIFGNRPDETVGAIVVGAIALITASATWFHWRRFMVPITVAAGTAALAATAVALVLSITGVPQDGETLVMSLVLVAGLGVFALAMWWDRSDRVRQTRRSDVAFWLHLLAAPMIAHPIFHLLGVTDGGNIGSGAAVLVVGVYILFGIIALAIDRRALLVSALAYVLFALTELFRTFGAVELNVALTAFVIGSALLLLSAFWQNARSVVVGFLPANLANQLPATIAPSPIPAS
;
A
#
# COMPACT_ATOMS: atom_id res chain seq x y z
N MET A 1 26.46 -3.59 4.96
CA MET A 1 25.65 -4.68 4.35
C MET A 1 25.25 -4.27 2.95
N TYR A 2 25.28 -5.20 2.00
CA TYR A 2 24.81 -5.00 0.62
C TYR A 2 23.32 -5.38 0.51
N SER A 3 22.52 -4.63 -0.25
CA SER A 3 21.11 -4.95 -0.53
C SER A 3 20.98 -5.97 -1.67
N GLU A 4 19.81 -6.60 -1.84
CA GLU A 4 19.52 -7.42 -3.03
C GLU A 4 19.73 -6.65 -4.33
N SER A 5 19.42 -5.35 -4.33
CA SER A 5 19.67 -4.49 -5.48
C SER A 5 21.17 -4.25 -5.74
N ASP A 6 22.01 -4.29 -4.71
CA ASP A 6 23.47 -4.17 -4.83
C ASP A 6 24.08 -5.49 -5.30
N LEU A 7 23.59 -6.63 -4.82
CA LEU A 7 23.99 -7.96 -5.28
C LEU A 7 23.63 -8.16 -6.76
N GLN A 8 22.40 -7.78 -7.15
CA GLN A 8 21.99 -7.83 -8.55
C GLN A 8 22.82 -6.85 -9.40
N ALA A 9 23.06 -5.63 -8.92
CA ALA A 9 23.91 -4.68 -9.63
C ALA A 9 25.37 -5.17 -9.77
N ALA A 10 25.89 -5.93 -8.80
CA ALA A 10 27.22 -6.54 -8.86
C ALA A 10 27.29 -7.66 -9.91
N VAL A 11 26.22 -8.44 -10.06
CA VAL A 11 26.08 -9.44 -11.15
C VAL A 11 25.96 -8.75 -12.50
N ASP A 12 25.10 -7.73 -12.61
CA ASP A 12 24.90 -6.96 -13.84
C ASP A 12 26.21 -6.27 -14.29
N ALA A 13 27.00 -5.79 -13.32
CA ALA A 13 28.32 -5.19 -13.53
C ALA A 13 29.45 -6.24 -13.73
N LYS A 14 29.14 -7.54 -13.71
CA LYS A 14 30.10 -8.66 -13.85
C LYS A 14 31.21 -8.68 -12.79
N VAL A 15 30.98 -8.05 -11.64
CA VAL A 15 31.90 -8.07 -10.49
C VAL A 15 31.76 -9.38 -9.71
N MET A 16 30.56 -9.95 -9.67
CA MET A 16 30.27 -11.26 -9.08
C MET A 16 29.56 -12.16 -10.08
N THR A 17 29.78 -13.48 -9.99
CA THR A 17 29.01 -14.42 -10.81
C THR A 17 27.61 -14.64 -10.22
N PRO A 18 26.59 -14.95 -11.05
CA PRO A 18 25.25 -15.31 -10.56
C PRO A 18 25.28 -16.44 -9.52
N GLU A 19 26.16 -17.42 -9.72
CA GLU A 19 26.30 -18.60 -8.84
C GLU A 19 26.86 -18.22 -7.47
N ALA A 20 27.83 -17.29 -7.41
CA ALA A 20 28.40 -16.81 -6.15
C ALA A 20 27.37 -16.04 -5.32
N VAL A 21 26.55 -15.21 -5.98
CA VAL A 21 25.44 -14.52 -5.32
C VAL A 21 24.37 -15.51 -4.84
N ALA A 22 24.04 -16.53 -5.64
CA ALA A 22 23.11 -17.58 -5.22
C ALA A 22 23.63 -18.39 -4.01
N ALA A 23 24.92 -18.74 -4.00
CA ALA A 23 25.55 -19.43 -2.87
C ALA A 23 25.58 -18.55 -1.61
N PHE A 24 25.89 -17.25 -1.76
CA PHE A 24 25.83 -16.29 -0.67
C PHE A 24 24.40 -16.17 -0.10
N ARG A 25 23.39 -16.08 -0.97
CA ARG A 25 21.97 -16.08 -0.57
C ARG A 25 21.61 -17.35 0.21
N ALA A 26 22.00 -18.53 -0.29
CA ALA A 26 21.73 -19.80 0.37
C ALA A 26 22.38 -19.87 1.76
N HIS A 27 23.62 -19.40 1.89
CA HIS A 27 24.32 -19.33 3.17
C HIS A 27 23.60 -18.40 4.15
N ILE A 28 23.28 -17.17 3.76
CA ILE A 28 22.56 -16.22 4.62
C ILE A 28 21.16 -16.72 4.98
N ALA A 29 20.45 -17.35 4.04
CA ALA A 29 19.15 -17.97 4.33
C ALA A 29 19.28 -19.11 5.36
N SER A 30 20.33 -19.93 5.28
CA SER A 30 20.59 -20.97 6.28
C SER A 30 20.91 -20.41 7.67
N VAL A 31 21.62 -19.28 7.73
CA VAL A 31 21.91 -18.57 8.99
C VAL A 31 20.64 -17.91 9.55
N ARG A 32 19.76 -17.38 8.69
CA ARG A 32 18.49 -16.75 9.10
C ARG A 32 17.38 -17.74 9.45
N ALA A 33 17.42 -18.95 8.90
CA ALA A 33 16.53 -20.05 9.25
C ALA A 33 16.84 -20.65 10.64
N ALA A 34 17.95 -20.25 11.28
CA ALA A 34 18.18 -20.55 12.69
C ALA A 34 17.14 -19.82 13.58
N PRO A 35 16.60 -20.47 14.63
CA PRO A 35 15.57 -19.86 15.47
C PRO A 35 16.10 -18.58 16.11
N GLY A 36 15.61 -17.42 15.65
CA GLY A 36 15.98 -16.11 16.20
C GLY A 36 16.33 -15.01 15.19
N ALA A 37 16.40 -15.31 13.88
CA ALA A 37 16.83 -14.35 12.86
C ALA A 37 15.72 -13.90 11.89
N ASP A 38 14.46 -13.95 12.35
CA ASP A 38 13.31 -13.35 11.67
C ASP A 38 13.15 -11.89 12.13
N GLU A 39 14.16 -11.08 11.78
CA GLU A 39 14.07 -9.63 11.86
C GLU A 39 14.01 -9.13 10.43
N GLU A 40 12.89 -8.49 10.06
CA GLU A 40 12.95 -7.35 9.15
C GLU A 40 14.05 -6.46 9.70
N SER A 41 15.29 -6.65 9.25
CA SER A 41 16.45 -6.04 9.88
C SER A 41 16.25 -4.54 9.78
N PHE A 42 15.79 -3.93 10.86
CA PHE A 42 15.69 -2.50 10.96
C PHE A 42 17.11 -2.00 10.84
N ARG A 43 17.41 -1.44 9.66
CA ARG A 43 18.67 -0.78 9.33
C ARG A 43 18.78 0.49 10.18
N LEU A 44 18.94 0.32 11.49
CA LEU A 44 19.39 1.39 12.35
C LEU A 44 20.77 1.79 11.84
N ILE A 45 20.89 3.08 11.47
CA ILE A 45 22.11 3.79 11.13
C ILE A 45 22.51 3.79 9.63
N THR A 46 21.52 3.71 8.73
CA THR A 46 21.43 4.66 7.58
C THR A 46 20.18 5.54 7.64
N GLY A 47 19.20 5.20 8.51
CA GLY A 47 17.89 5.84 8.58
C GLY A 47 17.86 7.31 9.02
N PHE A 48 18.81 7.80 9.83
CA PHE A 48 18.73 9.21 10.29
C PHE A 48 18.94 10.22 9.16
N ASN A 49 19.88 9.95 8.25
CA ASN A 49 20.08 10.79 7.08
C ASN A 49 18.87 10.72 6.12
N ASP A 50 18.30 9.52 5.93
CA ASP A 50 17.08 9.34 5.13
C ASP A 50 15.89 10.12 5.73
N ILE A 51 15.74 10.13 7.06
CA ILE A 51 14.73 10.92 7.77
C ILE A 51 14.99 12.42 7.59
N PHE A 52 16.22 12.88 7.82
CA PHE A 52 16.60 14.28 7.68
C PHE A 52 16.32 14.79 6.25
N VAL A 53 16.75 14.05 5.23
CA VAL A 53 16.52 14.39 3.83
C VAL A 53 15.03 14.36 3.49
N SER A 54 14.26 13.41 4.03
CA SER A 54 12.81 13.34 3.81
C SER A 54 12.09 14.55 4.41
N ILE A 55 12.43 14.94 5.64
CA ILE A 55 11.88 16.15 6.29
C ILE A 55 12.24 17.39 5.49
N ALA A 56 13.51 17.54 5.09
CA ALA A 56 13.95 18.67 4.26
C ALA A 56 13.22 18.72 2.92
N ALA A 57 13.00 17.57 2.27
CA ALA A 57 12.24 17.48 1.03
C ALA A 57 10.77 17.88 1.24
N VAL A 58 10.11 17.41 2.30
CA VAL A 58 8.72 17.83 2.62
C VAL A 58 8.64 19.34 2.83
N ILE A 59 9.52 19.92 3.64
CA ILE A 59 9.53 21.38 3.91
C ILE A 59 9.71 22.15 2.60
N LEU A 60 10.66 21.74 1.76
CA LEU A 60 10.90 22.37 0.45
C LEU A 60 9.66 22.26 -0.45
N LEU A 61 9.06 21.06 -0.55
CA LEU A 61 7.90 20.82 -1.42
C LEU A 61 6.68 21.63 -0.95
N VAL A 62 6.45 21.76 0.36
CA VAL A 62 5.40 22.62 0.92
C VAL A 62 5.65 24.09 0.58
N ALA A 63 6.88 24.58 0.76
CA ALA A 63 7.24 25.95 0.42
C ALA A 63 7.03 26.24 -1.08
N VAL A 64 7.45 25.30 -1.93
CA VAL A 64 7.28 25.39 -3.39
C VAL A 64 5.79 25.33 -3.79
N ALA A 65 4.98 24.51 -3.12
CA ALA A 65 3.53 24.47 -3.31
C ALA A 65 2.90 25.82 -3.00
N TRP A 66 3.25 26.43 -1.86
CA TRP A 66 2.74 27.76 -1.47
C TRP A 66 3.17 28.86 -2.45
N ILE A 67 4.41 28.83 -2.93
CA ILE A 67 4.88 29.76 -3.97
C ILE A 67 4.04 29.59 -5.24
N GLY A 68 3.84 28.35 -5.70
CA GLY A 68 3.01 28.07 -6.88
C GLY A 68 1.58 28.58 -6.69
N GLN A 69 0.95 28.25 -5.56
CA GLN A 69 -0.40 28.67 -5.22
C GLN A 69 -0.55 30.20 -5.17
N SER A 70 0.46 30.94 -4.71
CA SER A 70 0.43 32.40 -4.66
C SER A 70 0.37 33.06 -6.04
N ILE A 71 0.74 32.34 -7.10
CA ILE A 71 0.65 32.79 -8.49
C ILE A 71 -0.64 32.28 -9.13
N HIS A 72 -0.90 30.97 -9.01
CA HIS A 72 -2.09 30.29 -9.53
C HIS A 72 -2.24 28.92 -8.86
N THR A 73 -3.45 28.47 -8.54
CA THR A 73 -3.71 27.23 -7.79
C THR A 73 -3.11 25.99 -8.48
N ALA A 74 -3.27 25.88 -9.82
CA ALA A 74 -2.64 24.82 -10.60
C ALA A 74 -1.10 24.77 -10.50
N LEU A 75 -0.43 25.93 -10.35
CA LEU A 75 1.03 25.99 -10.29
C LEU A 75 1.59 25.37 -9.01
N ALA A 76 0.80 25.30 -7.93
CA ALA A 76 1.18 24.58 -6.72
C ALA A 76 1.53 23.12 -7.05
N GLY A 77 0.63 22.42 -7.76
CA GLY A 77 0.85 21.04 -8.18
C GLY A 77 1.98 20.89 -9.19
N ILE A 78 2.06 21.79 -10.18
CA ILE A 78 3.11 21.75 -11.22
C ILE A 78 4.50 21.88 -10.58
N PHE A 79 4.67 22.86 -9.69
CA PHE A 79 5.97 23.09 -9.07
C PHE A 79 6.34 21.94 -8.12
N VAL A 80 5.38 21.40 -7.35
CA VAL A 80 5.61 20.20 -6.53
C VAL A 80 6.03 19.01 -7.39
N ALA A 81 5.31 18.71 -8.47
CA ALA A 81 5.64 17.60 -9.36
C ALA A 81 7.01 17.77 -10.02
N GLY A 82 7.30 18.98 -10.51
CA GLY A 82 8.60 19.31 -11.12
C GLY A 82 9.74 19.15 -10.13
N SER A 83 9.63 19.78 -8.95
CA SER A 83 10.64 19.67 -7.88
C SER A 83 10.82 18.22 -7.44
N ALA A 84 9.73 17.48 -7.22
CA ALA A 84 9.80 16.07 -6.82
C ALA A 84 10.56 15.21 -7.85
N TRP A 85 10.32 15.42 -9.16
CA TRP A 85 11.06 14.73 -10.21
C TRP A 85 12.56 15.04 -10.17
N PHE A 86 12.94 16.33 -10.09
CA PHE A 86 14.35 16.72 -10.05
C PHE A 86 15.06 16.22 -8.79
N LEU A 87 14.39 16.25 -7.63
CA LEU A 87 14.93 15.67 -6.41
C LEU A 87 15.07 14.15 -6.54
N ALA A 88 14.12 13.45 -7.16
CA ALA A 88 14.19 12.00 -7.38
C ALA A 88 15.38 11.61 -8.29
N GLU A 89 15.75 12.45 -9.25
CA GLU A 89 16.98 12.24 -10.05
C GLU A 89 18.25 12.15 -9.19
N TYR A 90 18.29 12.89 -8.09
CA TYR A 90 19.43 12.84 -7.18
C TYR A 90 19.24 11.79 -6.09
N PHE A 91 18.17 11.90 -5.29
CA PHE A 91 17.98 11.11 -4.08
C PHE A 91 17.57 9.67 -4.36
N THR A 92 16.75 9.45 -5.40
CA THR A 92 16.28 8.13 -5.80
C THR A 92 17.26 7.46 -6.75
N ARG A 93 17.58 8.09 -7.90
CA ARG A 93 18.38 7.44 -8.94
C ARG A 93 19.85 7.30 -8.55
N LYS A 94 20.47 8.39 -8.07
CA LYS A 94 21.92 8.43 -7.79
C LYS A 94 22.24 7.96 -6.37
N ARG A 95 21.52 8.46 -5.37
CA ARG A 95 21.77 8.14 -3.94
C ARG A 95 21.06 6.88 -3.45
N ARG A 96 20.05 6.36 -4.17
CA ARG A 96 19.30 5.15 -3.83
C ARG A 96 18.69 5.16 -2.41
N MET A 97 18.25 6.32 -1.93
CA MET A 97 17.65 6.47 -0.59
C MET A 97 16.19 6.02 -0.60
N ALA A 98 15.75 5.22 0.37
CA ALA A 98 14.42 4.59 0.29
C ALA A 98 13.30 5.54 0.77
N LEU A 99 13.45 6.12 1.96
CA LEU A 99 12.40 6.96 2.56
C LEU A 99 12.17 8.26 1.77
N PRO A 100 13.20 9.03 1.35
CA PRO A 100 13.01 10.19 0.49
C PRO A 100 12.32 9.82 -0.82
N SER A 101 12.63 8.65 -1.39
CA SER A 101 12.01 8.21 -2.65
C SER A 101 10.51 7.96 -2.51
N ILE A 102 10.06 7.47 -1.35
CA ILE A 102 8.62 7.31 -1.05
C ILE A 102 7.95 8.69 -0.96
N VAL A 103 8.57 9.64 -0.25
CA VAL A 103 8.04 11.01 -0.16
C VAL A 103 7.94 11.66 -1.55
N LEU A 104 9.01 11.57 -2.35
CA LEU A 104 9.11 12.22 -3.64
C LEU A 104 8.12 11.66 -4.67
N VAL A 105 7.89 10.34 -4.70
CA VAL A 105 6.91 9.78 -5.63
C VAL A 105 5.47 10.10 -5.23
N LEU A 106 5.16 10.15 -3.93
CA LEU A 106 3.85 10.59 -3.45
C LEU A 106 3.62 12.08 -3.78
N ALA A 107 4.65 12.91 -3.58
CA ALA A 107 4.61 14.32 -3.96
C ALA A 107 4.48 14.50 -5.48
N PHE A 108 5.19 13.69 -6.28
CA PHE A 108 5.07 13.73 -7.74
C PHE A 108 3.66 13.36 -8.21
N ALA A 109 3.14 12.22 -7.77
CA ALA A 109 1.80 11.77 -8.14
C ALA A 109 0.71 12.76 -7.66
N GLY A 110 0.83 13.20 -6.41
CA GLY A 110 -0.07 14.20 -5.81
C GLY A 110 0.03 15.56 -6.49
N GLY A 111 1.21 16.01 -6.89
CA GLY A 111 1.42 17.27 -7.61
C GLY A 111 0.83 17.25 -9.01
N VAL A 112 0.99 16.16 -9.76
CA VAL A 112 0.33 15.97 -11.07
C VAL A 112 -1.19 16.04 -10.92
N PHE A 113 -1.75 15.26 -10.00
CA PHE A 113 -3.19 15.30 -9.69
C PHE A 113 -3.66 16.70 -9.28
N ALA A 114 -2.98 17.32 -8.31
CA ALA A 114 -3.34 18.61 -7.75
C ALA A 114 -3.22 19.76 -8.76
N SER A 115 -2.30 19.67 -9.73
CA SER A 115 -2.20 20.68 -10.78
C SER A 115 -3.46 20.76 -11.63
N MET A 116 -4.01 19.60 -12.01
CA MET A 116 -5.22 19.52 -12.81
C MET A 116 -6.45 19.92 -12.01
N VAL A 117 -6.54 19.48 -10.75
CA VAL A 117 -7.61 19.90 -9.85
C VAL A 117 -7.55 21.40 -9.60
N GLY A 118 -6.38 21.97 -9.33
CA GLY A 118 -6.20 23.40 -9.13
C GLY A 118 -6.56 24.23 -10.36
N PHE A 119 -6.33 23.69 -11.57
CA PHE A 119 -6.81 24.33 -12.80
C PHE A 119 -8.34 24.33 -12.88
N LEU A 120 -8.98 23.20 -12.55
CA LEU A 120 -10.44 23.10 -12.55
C LEU A 120 -11.11 23.92 -11.45
N VAL A 121 -10.46 24.14 -10.31
CA VAL A 121 -10.99 25.02 -9.27
C VAL A 121 -11.11 26.46 -9.76
N GLU A 122 -10.16 26.94 -10.56
CA GLU A 122 -10.19 28.32 -11.07
C GLU A 122 -10.99 28.49 -12.36
N HIS A 123 -10.92 27.50 -13.27
CA HIS A 123 -11.48 27.62 -14.62
C HIS A 123 -12.64 26.66 -14.88
N GLY A 124 -12.92 25.71 -13.99
CA GLY A 124 -13.90 24.65 -14.21
C GLY A 124 -15.32 25.16 -14.37
N GLU A 125 -15.73 26.16 -13.59
CA GLU A 125 -17.06 26.79 -13.73
C GLU A 125 -17.21 27.47 -15.09
N ALA A 126 -16.17 28.15 -15.56
CA ALA A 126 -16.18 28.81 -16.87
C ALA A 126 -16.22 27.80 -18.04
N ILE A 127 -15.60 26.63 -17.88
CA ILE A 127 -15.52 25.60 -18.93
C ILE A 127 -16.76 24.70 -18.93
N PHE A 128 -17.25 24.30 -17.76
CA PHE A 128 -18.27 23.27 -17.60
C PHE A 128 -19.58 23.76 -16.96
N GLY A 129 -19.63 25.03 -16.53
CA GLY A 129 -20.76 25.60 -15.80
C GLY A 129 -20.73 25.28 -14.30
N ASN A 130 -21.68 25.90 -13.58
CA ASN A 130 -21.78 25.81 -12.11
C ASN A 130 -22.29 24.47 -11.58
N ARG A 131 -22.94 23.68 -12.44
CA ARG A 131 -23.50 22.36 -12.13
C ARG A 131 -23.28 21.47 -13.34
N PRO A 132 -22.02 21.02 -13.58
CA PRO A 132 -21.75 20.12 -14.68
C PRO A 132 -22.58 18.84 -14.52
N ASP A 133 -23.01 18.27 -15.64
CA ASP A 133 -23.64 16.96 -15.66
C ASP A 133 -22.73 15.92 -15.00
N GLU A 134 -23.32 14.95 -14.29
CA GLU A 134 -22.55 13.93 -13.56
C GLU A 134 -21.64 13.12 -14.48
N THR A 135 -22.09 12.88 -15.72
CA THR A 135 -21.30 12.21 -16.77
C THR A 135 -20.05 13.02 -17.08
N VAL A 136 -20.18 14.33 -17.23
CA VAL A 136 -19.06 15.25 -17.49
C VAL A 136 -18.10 15.24 -16.30
N GLY A 137 -18.61 15.31 -15.07
CA GLY A 137 -17.80 15.20 -13.86
C GLY A 137 -16.99 13.90 -13.82
N ALA A 138 -17.64 12.76 -14.11
CA ALA A 138 -17.00 11.46 -14.16
C ALA A 138 -15.92 11.38 -15.26
N ILE A 139 -16.18 11.92 -16.45
CA ILE A 139 -15.19 11.98 -17.55
C ILE A 139 -13.96 12.81 -17.12
N VAL A 140 -14.18 13.97 -16.49
CA VAL A 140 -13.10 14.84 -16.03
C VAL A 140 -12.25 14.15 -14.97
N VAL A 141 -12.87 13.51 -13.97
CA VAL A 141 -12.16 12.73 -12.95
C VAL A 141 -11.38 11.57 -13.59
N GLY A 142 -11.99 10.85 -14.53
CA GLY A 142 -11.34 9.79 -15.28
C GLY A 142 -10.12 10.27 -16.06
N ALA A 143 -10.21 11.43 -16.70
CA ALA A 143 -9.09 12.04 -17.42
C ALA A 143 -7.93 12.43 -16.50
N ILE A 144 -8.22 13.03 -15.33
CA ILE A 144 -7.22 13.34 -14.30
C ILE A 144 -6.52 12.08 -13.80
N ALA A 145 -7.30 11.05 -13.49
CA ALA A 145 -6.78 9.78 -13.00
C ALA A 145 -5.90 9.10 -14.06
N LEU A 146 -6.31 9.13 -15.34
CA LEU A 146 -5.54 8.54 -16.43
C LEU A 146 -4.22 9.28 -16.70
N ILE A 147 -4.23 10.61 -16.66
CA ILE A 147 -3.01 11.42 -16.80
C ILE A 147 -2.06 11.14 -15.63
N THR A 148 -2.60 11.04 -14.41
CA THR A 148 -1.81 10.69 -13.21
C THR A 148 -1.22 9.27 -13.30
N ALA A 149 -2.00 8.29 -13.78
CA ALA A 149 -1.53 6.94 -14.04
C ALA A 149 -0.40 6.91 -15.09
N SER A 150 -0.54 7.71 -16.15
CA SER A 150 0.47 7.85 -17.20
C SER A 150 1.76 8.48 -16.66
N ALA A 151 1.65 9.55 -15.88
CA ALA A 151 2.78 10.22 -15.24
C ALA A 151 3.53 9.29 -14.28
N THR A 152 2.81 8.56 -13.43
CA THR A 152 3.40 7.57 -12.52
C THR A 152 4.03 6.40 -13.27
N TRP A 153 3.49 5.98 -14.41
CA TRP A 153 4.15 5.00 -15.28
C TRP A 153 5.50 5.51 -15.82
N PHE A 154 5.58 6.77 -16.27
CA PHE A 154 6.85 7.38 -16.67
C PHE A 154 7.84 7.46 -15.50
N HIS A 155 7.36 7.85 -14.31
CA HIS A 155 8.17 7.84 -13.09
C HIS A 155 8.72 6.44 -12.78
N TRP A 156 7.87 5.40 -12.86
CA TRP A 156 8.27 4.02 -12.63
C TRP A 156 9.36 3.58 -13.62
N ARG A 157 9.17 3.82 -14.91
CA ARG A 157 10.16 3.48 -15.94
C ARG A 157 11.52 4.15 -15.69
N ARG A 158 11.51 5.33 -15.07
CA ARG A 158 12.71 6.13 -14.86
C ARG A 158 13.46 5.83 -13.57
N PHE A 159 12.74 5.58 -12.48
CA PHE A 159 13.29 5.44 -11.13
C PHE A 159 13.13 4.04 -10.53
N MET A 160 12.19 3.24 -11.05
CA MET A 160 11.93 1.85 -10.63
C MET A 160 11.66 1.71 -9.11
N VAL A 161 10.93 2.68 -8.52
CA VAL A 161 10.55 2.70 -7.09
C VAL A 161 9.23 1.96 -6.87
N PRO A 162 9.21 0.83 -6.12
CA PRO A 162 8.06 -0.10 -6.07
C PRO A 162 6.69 0.53 -5.81
N ILE A 163 6.62 1.49 -4.89
CA ILE A 163 5.38 2.20 -4.54
C ILE A 163 4.76 2.95 -5.73
N THR A 164 5.55 3.31 -6.76
CA THR A 164 5.03 3.96 -7.97
C THR A 164 3.99 3.09 -8.67
N VAL A 165 4.17 1.76 -8.64
CA VAL A 165 3.21 0.82 -9.25
C VAL A 165 1.89 0.85 -8.49
N ALA A 166 1.92 0.94 -7.16
CA ALA A 166 0.70 1.07 -6.36
C ALA A 166 0.00 2.42 -6.64
N ALA A 167 0.74 3.53 -6.65
CA ALA A 167 0.17 4.84 -6.99
C ALA A 167 -0.48 4.86 -8.39
N GLY A 168 0.20 4.30 -9.39
CA GLY A 168 -0.34 4.17 -10.74
C GLY A 168 -1.54 3.23 -10.82
N THR A 169 -1.53 2.12 -10.07
CA THR A 169 -2.67 1.18 -10.00
C THR A 169 -3.88 1.83 -9.35
N ALA A 170 -3.69 2.62 -8.29
CA ALA A 170 -4.77 3.38 -7.67
C ALA A 170 -5.39 4.38 -8.65
N ALA A 171 -4.56 5.10 -9.42
CA ALA A 171 -5.01 6.02 -10.45
C ALA A 171 -5.74 5.30 -11.61
N LEU A 172 -5.27 4.12 -12.04
CA LEU A 172 -5.97 3.30 -13.02
C LEU A 172 -7.32 2.78 -12.49
N ALA A 173 -7.38 2.34 -11.23
CA ALA A 173 -8.62 1.95 -10.58
C ALA A 173 -9.62 3.12 -10.53
N ALA A 174 -9.18 4.31 -10.12
CA ALA A 174 -10.00 5.52 -10.15
C ALA A 174 -10.50 5.86 -11.57
N THR A 175 -9.64 5.70 -12.59
CA THR A 175 -10.03 5.88 -14.00
C THR A 175 -11.13 4.89 -14.40
N ALA A 176 -10.98 3.61 -14.04
CA ALA A 176 -11.97 2.58 -14.37
C ALA A 176 -13.31 2.83 -13.67
N VAL A 177 -13.29 3.20 -12.39
CA VAL A 177 -14.50 3.59 -11.63
C VAL A 177 -15.18 4.78 -12.30
N ALA A 178 -14.43 5.83 -12.60
CA ALA A 178 -14.95 7.04 -13.24
C ALA A 178 -15.54 6.75 -14.64
N LEU A 179 -14.92 5.87 -15.42
CA LEU A 179 -15.45 5.46 -16.72
C LEU A 179 -16.78 4.72 -16.59
N VAL A 180 -16.90 3.79 -15.64
CA VAL A 180 -18.18 3.10 -15.39
C VAL A 180 -19.26 4.10 -15.01
N LEU A 181 -18.98 5.01 -14.07
CA LEU A 181 -19.92 6.05 -13.64
C LEU A 181 -20.32 7.00 -14.77
N SER A 182 -19.40 7.29 -15.70
CA SER A 182 -19.72 8.10 -16.88
C SER A 182 -20.70 7.43 -17.85
N ILE A 183 -20.77 6.09 -17.85
CA ILE A 183 -21.67 5.33 -18.72
C ILE A 183 -23.01 5.05 -18.01
N THR A 184 -22.96 4.72 -16.71
CA THR A 184 -24.14 4.31 -15.94
C THR A 184 -24.90 5.47 -15.32
N GLY A 185 -24.29 6.67 -15.25
CA GLY A 185 -24.75 7.77 -14.40
C GLY A 185 -24.42 7.54 -12.92
N VAL A 186 -24.55 8.58 -12.09
CA VAL A 186 -24.41 8.48 -10.64
C VAL A 186 -25.83 8.42 -10.04
N PRO A 187 -26.26 7.29 -9.45
CA PRO A 187 -27.55 7.22 -8.77
C PRO A 187 -27.65 8.27 -7.65
N GLN A 188 -28.86 8.65 -7.22
CA GLN A 188 -29.04 9.54 -6.06
C GLN A 188 -28.35 8.99 -4.79
N ASP A 189 -28.22 7.66 -4.66
CA ASP A 189 -27.42 6.95 -3.65
C ASP A 189 -26.05 6.51 -4.20
N GLY A 190 -25.39 7.39 -4.95
CA GLY A 190 -24.18 7.09 -5.74
C GLY A 190 -23.01 6.54 -4.93
N GLU A 191 -22.98 6.78 -3.62
CA GLU A 191 -21.95 6.29 -2.71
C GLU A 191 -21.91 4.76 -2.67
N THR A 192 -23.06 4.07 -2.66
CA THR A 192 -23.11 2.60 -2.64
C THR A 192 -22.51 2.00 -3.91
N LEU A 193 -22.82 2.59 -5.07
CA LEU A 193 -22.26 2.17 -6.35
C LEU A 193 -20.75 2.41 -6.40
N VAL A 194 -20.29 3.61 -6.00
CA VAL A 194 -18.86 3.95 -5.93
C VAL A 194 -18.12 2.97 -5.03
N MET A 195 -18.62 2.70 -3.83
CA MET A 195 -18.01 1.75 -2.89
C MET A 195 -17.97 0.34 -3.47
N SER A 196 -19.06 -0.11 -4.12
CA SER A 196 -19.09 -1.41 -4.79
C SER A 196 -18.05 -1.52 -5.91
N LEU A 197 -17.90 -0.47 -6.72
CA LEU A 197 -16.89 -0.42 -7.78
C LEU A 197 -15.46 -0.37 -7.22
N VAL A 198 -15.24 0.38 -6.14
CA VAL A 198 -13.95 0.43 -5.43
C VAL A 198 -13.62 -0.94 -4.81
N LEU A 199 -14.61 -1.66 -4.27
CA LEU A 199 -14.43 -3.01 -3.75
C LEU A 199 -13.99 -3.97 -4.86
N VAL A 200 -14.69 -3.95 -6.00
CA VAL A 200 -14.34 -4.76 -7.18
C VAL A 200 -12.93 -4.42 -7.66
N ALA A 201 -12.59 -3.13 -7.75
CA ALA A 201 -11.25 -2.69 -8.09
C ALA A 201 -10.22 -3.18 -7.08
N GLY A 202 -10.51 -3.09 -5.77
CA GLY A 202 -9.65 -3.55 -4.67
C GLY A 202 -9.36 -5.05 -4.75
N LEU A 203 -10.37 -5.86 -5.05
CA LEU A 203 -10.20 -7.30 -5.32
C LEU A 203 -9.33 -7.54 -6.56
N GLY A 204 -9.47 -6.73 -7.61
CA GLY A 204 -8.60 -6.73 -8.78
C GLY A 204 -7.14 -6.39 -8.43
N VAL A 205 -6.92 -5.35 -7.63
CA VAL A 205 -5.58 -4.97 -7.13
C VAL A 205 -4.99 -6.09 -6.27
N PHE A 206 -5.80 -6.72 -5.41
CA PHE A 206 -5.37 -7.87 -4.62
C PHE A 206 -4.94 -9.05 -5.51
N ALA A 207 -5.71 -9.36 -6.55
CA ALA A 207 -5.37 -10.40 -7.52
C ALA A 207 -4.07 -10.08 -8.28
N LEU A 208 -3.85 -8.80 -8.64
CA LEU A 208 -2.59 -8.33 -9.23
C LEU A 208 -1.43 -8.47 -8.25
N ALA A 209 -1.62 -8.10 -6.99
CA ALA A 209 -0.62 -8.27 -5.93
C ALA A 209 -0.21 -9.75 -5.78
N MET A 210 -1.21 -10.65 -5.76
CA MET A 210 -0.99 -12.11 -5.73
C MET A 210 -0.28 -12.64 -6.98
N TRP A 211 -0.49 -12.04 -8.15
CA TRP A 211 0.25 -12.41 -9.36
C TRP A 211 1.74 -12.03 -9.25
N TRP A 212 2.06 -10.87 -8.69
CA TRP A 212 3.43 -10.46 -8.42
C TRP A 212 4.09 -11.35 -7.35
N ASP A 213 3.39 -11.67 -6.26
CA ASP A 213 3.91 -12.56 -5.20
C ASP A 213 4.20 -13.97 -5.70
N ARG A 214 3.31 -14.54 -6.52
CA ARG A 214 3.52 -15.86 -7.13
C ARG A 214 4.71 -15.88 -8.10
N SER A 215 5.02 -14.74 -8.72
CA SER A 215 6.13 -14.62 -9.68
C SER A 215 7.50 -14.50 -9.00
N ASP A 216 7.56 -14.36 -7.67
CA ASP A 216 8.78 -14.26 -6.87
C ASP A 216 8.59 -14.89 -5.48
N ARG A 217 8.29 -16.20 -5.45
CA ARG A 217 7.98 -16.95 -4.21
C ARG A 217 9.11 -16.94 -3.17
N VAL A 218 10.35 -16.84 -3.63
CA VAL A 218 11.55 -16.83 -2.76
C VAL A 218 11.91 -15.41 -2.34
N ARG A 219 11.18 -14.39 -2.84
CA ARG A 219 11.32 -12.97 -2.48
C ARG A 219 12.73 -12.41 -2.71
N GLN A 220 13.32 -12.77 -3.85
CA GLN A 220 14.70 -12.37 -4.18
C GLN A 220 14.77 -11.18 -5.13
N THR A 221 13.65 -10.74 -5.69
CA THR A 221 13.61 -9.67 -6.69
C THR A 221 12.77 -8.49 -6.21
N ARG A 222 12.86 -7.36 -6.92
CA ARG A 222 12.01 -6.18 -6.69
C ARG A 222 10.51 -6.46 -6.85
N ARG A 223 10.14 -7.63 -7.38
CA ARG A 223 8.75 -8.03 -7.53
C ARG A 223 8.05 -8.21 -6.19
N SER A 224 8.78 -8.71 -5.19
CA SER A 224 8.29 -8.81 -3.82
C SER A 224 7.92 -7.43 -3.23
N ASP A 225 8.72 -6.40 -3.51
CA ASP A 225 8.45 -5.04 -3.01
C ASP A 225 7.22 -4.44 -3.69
N VAL A 226 7.05 -4.64 -5.00
CA VAL A 226 5.87 -4.18 -5.73
C VAL A 226 4.61 -4.85 -5.19
N ALA A 227 4.65 -6.17 -4.98
CA ALA A 227 3.54 -6.90 -4.39
C ALA A 227 3.18 -6.37 -3.00
N PHE A 228 4.17 -6.09 -2.14
CA PHE A 228 3.95 -5.47 -0.83
C PHE A 228 3.12 -4.18 -0.93
N TRP A 229 3.49 -3.24 -1.81
CA TRP A 229 2.76 -1.99 -1.96
C TRP A 229 1.37 -2.17 -2.58
N LEU A 230 1.20 -3.13 -3.48
CA LEU A 230 -0.12 -3.47 -4.03
C LEU A 230 -1.04 -4.10 -2.97
N HIS A 231 -0.52 -4.95 -2.08
CA HIS A 231 -1.27 -5.46 -0.93
C HIS A 231 -1.65 -4.31 0.03
N LEU A 232 -0.71 -3.40 0.30
CA LEU A 232 -0.96 -2.22 1.15
C LEU A 232 -2.10 -1.35 0.59
N LEU A 233 -2.16 -1.19 -0.74
CA LEU A 233 -3.23 -0.47 -1.45
C LEU A 233 -4.55 -1.25 -1.48
N ALA A 234 -4.50 -2.56 -1.74
CA ALA A 234 -5.71 -3.39 -1.87
C ALA A 234 -6.51 -3.47 -0.57
N ALA A 235 -5.82 -3.56 0.57
CA ALA A 235 -6.47 -3.68 1.89
C ALA A 235 -7.50 -2.57 2.18
N PRO A 236 -7.20 -1.25 2.08
CA PRO A 236 -8.18 -0.20 2.31
C PRO A 236 -9.24 -0.16 1.21
N MET A 237 -8.88 -0.46 -0.05
CA MET A 237 -9.85 -0.57 -1.16
C MET A 237 -10.85 -1.72 -0.98
N ILE A 238 -10.58 -2.67 -0.08
CA ILE A 238 -11.49 -3.76 0.26
C ILE A 238 -12.18 -3.46 1.60
N ALA A 239 -11.42 -3.14 2.64
CA ALA A 239 -11.93 -2.91 3.98
C ALA A 239 -12.90 -1.73 4.03
N HIS A 240 -12.55 -0.58 3.45
CA HIS A 240 -13.39 0.61 3.52
C HIS A 240 -14.75 0.41 2.85
N PRO A 241 -14.84 -0.08 1.60
CA PRO A 241 -16.13 -0.38 1.00
C PRO A 241 -16.95 -1.42 1.75
N ILE A 242 -16.33 -2.50 2.24
CA ILE A 242 -17.07 -3.50 3.03
C ILE A 242 -17.69 -2.82 4.24
N PHE A 243 -16.95 -1.97 4.94
CA PHE A 243 -17.40 -1.36 6.18
C PHE A 243 -18.50 -0.33 5.91
N HIS A 244 -18.33 0.44 4.84
CA HIS A 244 -19.36 1.34 4.36
C HIS A 244 -20.65 0.61 3.98
N LEU A 245 -20.55 -0.46 3.20
CA LEU A 245 -21.72 -1.26 2.77
C LEU A 245 -22.42 -1.97 3.94
N LEU A 246 -21.77 -2.11 5.08
CA LEU A 246 -22.33 -2.61 6.33
C LEU A 246 -22.96 -1.52 7.21
N GLY A 247 -22.94 -0.26 6.76
CA GLY A 247 -23.44 0.91 7.49
C GLY A 247 -22.58 1.32 8.69
N VAL A 248 -21.31 0.88 8.73
CA VAL A 248 -20.40 1.17 9.85
C VAL A 248 -19.92 2.63 9.82
N THR A 249 -19.89 3.25 8.64
CA THR A 249 -19.38 4.62 8.43
C THR A 249 -20.46 5.70 8.47
N ASP A 250 -21.73 5.33 8.60
CA ASP A 250 -22.88 6.26 8.47
C ASP A 250 -23.11 7.12 9.73
N GLY A 251 -22.22 7.02 10.73
CA GLY A 251 -22.27 7.81 11.97
C GLY A 251 -23.40 7.44 12.94
N GLY A 252 -24.23 6.46 12.61
CA GLY A 252 -25.22 5.86 13.51
C GLY A 252 -24.60 4.91 14.53
N ASN A 253 -25.40 4.47 15.51
CA ASN A 253 -24.97 3.40 16.42
C ASN A 253 -24.73 2.13 15.61
N ILE A 254 -23.48 1.69 15.54
CA ILE A 254 -23.10 0.42 14.94
C ILE A 254 -23.81 -0.67 15.75
N GLY A 255 -24.77 -1.35 15.12
CA GLY A 255 -25.38 -2.52 15.73
C GLY A 255 -24.30 -3.55 16.08
N SER A 256 -24.41 -4.22 17.22
CA SER A 256 -23.43 -5.22 17.68
C SER A 256 -23.08 -6.26 16.62
N GLY A 257 -24.01 -6.59 15.73
CA GLY A 257 -23.77 -7.47 14.56
C GLY A 257 -22.77 -6.91 13.54
N ALA A 258 -22.80 -5.61 13.23
CA ALA A 258 -21.87 -4.99 12.29
C ALA A 258 -20.45 -4.95 12.86
N ALA A 259 -20.30 -4.69 14.15
CA ALA A 259 -19.01 -4.74 14.83
C ALA A 259 -18.41 -6.15 14.87
N VAL A 260 -19.23 -7.20 15.12
CA VAL A 260 -18.79 -8.60 15.01
C VAL A 260 -18.33 -8.91 13.59
N LEU A 261 -19.06 -8.43 12.57
CA LEU A 261 -18.71 -8.69 11.18
C LEU A 261 -17.42 -8.00 10.77
N VAL A 262 -17.16 -6.77 11.23
CA VAL A 262 -15.88 -6.08 11.05
C VAL A 262 -14.72 -6.89 11.64
N VAL A 263 -14.86 -7.38 12.88
CA VAL A 263 -13.84 -8.24 13.50
C VAL A 263 -13.63 -9.50 12.67
N GLY A 264 -14.71 -10.12 12.17
CA GLY A 264 -14.65 -11.25 11.25
C GLY A 264 -13.87 -10.96 9.96
N VAL A 265 -14.08 -9.79 9.34
CA VAL A 265 -13.33 -9.35 8.16
C VAL A 265 -11.84 -9.14 8.49
N TYR A 266 -11.52 -8.58 9.66
CA TYR A 266 -10.13 -8.40 10.07
C TYR A 266 -9.43 -9.74 10.35
N ILE A 267 -10.13 -10.70 10.97
CA ILE A 267 -9.62 -12.08 11.15
C ILE A 267 -9.38 -12.74 9.79
N LEU A 268 -10.29 -12.57 8.83
CA LEU A 268 -10.11 -13.06 7.47
C LEU A 268 -8.86 -12.44 6.81
N PHE A 269 -8.65 -11.13 6.94
CA PHE A 269 -7.40 -10.49 6.50
C PHE A 269 -6.17 -11.09 7.19
N GLY A 270 -6.25 -11.42 8.48
CA GLY A 270 -5.17 -12.08 9.21
C GLY A 270 -4.86 -13.48 8.69
N ILE A 271 -5.87 -14.29 8.43
CA ILE A 271 -5.70 -15.62 7.83
C ILE A 271 -5.07 -15.51 6.45
N ILE A 272 -5.56 -14.60 5.61
CA ILE A 272 -5.00 -14.33 4.28
C ILE A 272 -3.54 -13.86 4.41
N ALA A 273 -3.27 -12.89 5.29
CA ALA A 273 -1.94 -12.35 5.54
C ALA A 273 -0.95 -13.42 6.00
N LEU A 274 -1.37 -14.36 6.86
CA LEU A 274 -0.57 -15.51 7.28
C LEU A 274 -0.29 -16.44 6.09
N ALA A 275 -1.32 -16.81 5.32
CA ALA A 275 -1.16 -17.71 4.18
C ALA A 275 -0.13 -17.17 3.18
N ILE A 276 -0.24 -15.89 2.82
CA ILE A 276 0.62 -15.24 1.84
C ILE A 276 1.93 -14.69 2.44
N ASP A 277 2.11 -14.79 3.76
CA ASP A 277 3.26 -14.25 4.49
C ASP A 277 3.46 -12.73 4.31
N ARG A 278 2.38 -11.93 4.41
CA ARG A 278 2.41 -10.46 4.21
C ARG A 278 1.74 -9.72 5.36
N ARG A 279 2.55 -9.18 6.27
CA ARG A 279 2.10 -8.35 7.42
C ARG A 279 1.43 -7.02 7.00
N ALA A 280 1.78 -6.50 5.82
CA ALA A 280 1.28 -5.22 5.30
C ALA A 280 -0.25 -5.13 5.25
N LEU A 281 -0.92 -6.24 4.93
CA LEU A 281 -2.39 -6.30 4.89
C LEU A 281 -3.01 -5.99 6.27
N LEU A 282 -2.45 -6.57 7.33
CA LEU A 282 -2.93 -6.37 8.70
C LEU A 282 -2.72 -4.94 9.19
N VAL A 283 -1.58 -4.33 8.84
CA VAL A 283 -1.26 -2.95 9.20
C VAL A 283 -2.19 -1.97 8.48
N SER A 284 -2.46 -2.20 7.19
CA SER A 284 -3.31 -1.31 6.39
C SER A 284 -4.79 -1.35 6.83
N ALA A 285 -5.27 -2.53 7.29
CA ALA A 285 -6.61 -2.69 7.82
C ALA A 285 -6.75 -2.31 9.31
N LEU A 286 -5.66 -1.93 9.99
CA LEU A 286 -5.63 -1.75 11.45
C LEU A 286 -6.55 -0.63 11.95
N ALA A 287 -6.56 0.52 11.26
CA ALA A 287 -7.40 1.66 11.66
C ALA A 287 -8.88 1.27 11.72
N TYR A 288 -9.31 0.44 10.78
CA TYR A 288 -10.68 -0.03 10.64
C TYR A 288 -11.11 -0.94 11.81
N VAL A 289 -10.26 -1.88 12.23
CA VAL A 289 -10.56 -2.76 13.37
C VAL A 289 -10.49 -2.01 14.71
N LEU A 290 -9.55 -1.06 14.84
CA LEU A 290 -9.46 -0.21 16.04
C LEU A 290 -10.73 0.61 16.23
N PHE A 291 -11.25 1.20 15.16
CA PHE A 291 -12.53 1.91 15.17
C PHE A 291 -13.67 1.01 15.62
N ALA A 292 -13.83 -0.17 15.00
CA ALA A 292 -14.94 -1.06 15.31
C ALA A 292 -14.90 -1.66 16.72
N LEU A 293 -13.72 -2.00 17.25
CA LEU A 293 -13.61 -2.49 18.63
C LEU A 293 -13.89 -1.38 19.65
N THR A 294 -13.49 -0.14 19.36
CA THR A 294 -13.80 1.01 20.21
C THR A 294 -15.31 1.21 20.33
N GLU A 295 -16.05 1.09 19.22
CA GLU A 295 -17.50 1.19 19.19
C GLU A 295 -18.20 -0.05 19.81
N LEU A 296 -17.64 -1.25 19.62
CA LEU A 296 -18.13 -2.46 20.27
C LEU A 296 -18.06 -2.33 21.81
N PHE A 297 -16.93 -1.90 22.36
CA PHE A 297 -16.78 -1.73 23.81
C PHE A 297 -17.62 -0.58 24.37
N ARG A 298 -17.81 0.48 23.58
CA ARG A 298 -18.74 1.56 23.93
C ARG A 298 -20.16 1.04 24.09
N THR A 299 -20.58 0.14 23.20
CA THR A 299 -21.92 -0.49 23.23
C THR A 299 -22.12 -1.38 24.46
N PHE A 300 -21.07 -2.09 24.91
CA PHE A 300 -21.12 -2.93 26.10
C PHE A 300 -20.90 -2.18 27.44
N GLY A 301 -20.88 -0.84 27.42
CA GLY A 301 -20.83 -0.01 28.64
C GLY A 301 -19.43 0.23 29.21
N ALA A 302 -18.36 -0.17 28.52
CA ALA A 302 -16.97 0.09 28.93
C ALA A 302 -16.47 1.47 28.47
N VAL A 303 -17.26 2.53 28.70
CA VAL A 303 -17.05 3.86 28.07
C VAL A 303 -15.75 4.53 28.56
N GLU A 304 -15.37 4.37 29.82
CA GLU A 304 -14.16 5.00 30.36
C GLU A 304 -12.86 4.31 29.94
N LEU A 305 -12.90 3.01 29.62
CA LEU A 305 -11.72 2.19 29.32
C LEU A 305 -11.69 1.64 27.89
N ASN A 306 -12.65 1.99 27.03
CA ASN A 306 -12.77 1.42 25.68
C ASN A 306 -11.50 1.55 24.84
N VAL A 307 -10.88 2.74 24.79
CA VAL A 307 -9.66 2.97 24.01
C VAL A 307 -8.50 2.14 24.56
N ALA A 308 -8.34 2.09 25.89
CA ALA A 308 -7.27 1.33 26.52
C ALA A 308 -7.47 -0.18 26.34
N LEU A 309 -8.69 -0.69 26.47
CA LEU A 309 -9.02 -2.09 26.23
C LEU A 309 -8.85 -2.46 24.75
N THR A 310 -9.32 -1.62 23.82
CA THR A 310 -9.09 -1.81 22.38
C THR A 310 -7.61 -1.88 22.07
N ALA A 311 -6.82 -0.91 22.56
CA ALA A 311 -5.38 -0.87 22.34
C ALA A 311 -4.66 -2.07 22.98
N PHE A 312 -5.06 -2.48 24.18
CA PHE A 312 -4.52 -3.66 24.85
C PHE A 312 -4.83 -4.93 24.07
N VAL A 313 -6.09 -5.18 23.72
CA VAL A 313 -6.51 -6.40 23.00
C VAL A 313 -5.83 -6.49 21.63
N ILE A 314 -5.90 -5.43 20.83
CA ILE A 314 -5.29 -5.41 19.49
C ILE A 314 -3.77 -5.42 19.58
N GLY A 315 -3.18 -4.61 20.47
CA GLY A 315 -1.73 -4.54 20.66
C GLY A 315 -1.15 -5.89 21.08
N SER A 316 -1.73 -6.53 22.10
CA SER A 316 -1.31 -7.87 22.54
C SER A 316 -1.52 -8.92 21.46
N ALA A 317 -2.64 -8.92 20.73
CA ALA A 317 -2.89 -9.86 19.65
C ALA A 317 -1.84 -9.71 18.52
N LEU A 318 -1.54 -8.48 18.11
CA LEU A 318 -0.54 -8.20 17.08
C LEU A 318 0.89 -8.54 17.53
N LEU A 319 1.24 -8.26 18.79
CA LEU A 319 2.55 -8.61 19.34
C LEU A 319 2.74 -10.12 19.42
N LEU A 320 1.73 -10.86 19.91
CA LEU A 320 1.74 -12.32 19.93
C LEU A 320 1.84 -12.89 18.52
N LEU A 321 1.02 -12.39 17.59
CA LEU A 321 1.05 -12.83 16.19
C LEU A 321 2.39 -12.52 15.53
N SER A 322 3.01 -11.38 15.84
CA SER A 322 4.34 -11.02 15.36
C SER A 322 5.43 -11.96 15.90
N ALA A 323 5.37 -12.30 17.18
CA ALA A 323 6.33 -13.20 17.84
C ALA A 323 6.21 -14.64 17.34
N PHE A 324 4.99 -15.11 17.06
CA PHE A 324 4.70 -16.48 16.64
C PHE A 324 4.27 -16.59 15.18
N TRP A 325 4.69 -15.63 14.33
CA TRP A 325 4.22 -15.51 12.95
C TRP A 325 4.41 -16.78 12.14
N GLN A 326 5.61 -17.36 12.14
CA GLN A 326 5.92 -18.58 11.38
C GLN A 326 5.12 -19.80 11.88
N ASN A 327 4.88 -19.89 13.20
CA ASN A 327 4.10 -20.96 13.81
C ASN A 327 2.61 -20.85 13.42
N ALA A 328 2.03 -19.65 13.52
CA ALA A 328 0.66 -19.40 13.11
C ALA A 328 0.49 -19.66 11.60
N ARG A 329 1.48 -19.25 10.80
CA ARG A 329 1.49 -19.47 9.36
C ARG A 329 1.53 -20.94 8.98
N SER A 330 2.40 -21.74 9.58
CA SER A 330 2.53 -23.17 9.23
C SER A 330 1.22 -23.93 9.46
N VAL A 331 0.47 -23.57 10.52
CA VAL A 331 -0.87 -24.09 10.78
C VAL A 331 -1.84 -23.69 9.66
N VAL A 332 -1.93 -22.40 9.32
CA VAL A 332 -2.85 -21.92 8.27
C VAL A 332 -2.54 -22.55 6.90
N VAL A 333 -1.26 -22.59 6.51
CA VAL A 333 -0.83 -23.19 5.24
C VAL A 333 -1.04 -24.71 5.24
N GLY A 334 -0.90 -25.38 6.39
CA GLY A 334 -1.14 -26.81 6.53
C GLY A 334 -2.58 -27.24 6.26
N PHE A 335 -3.56 -26.35 6.41
CA PHE A 335 -4.96 -26.62 6.06
C PHE A 335 -5.26 -26.39 4.57
N LEU A 336 -4.35 -25.79 3.80
CA LEU A 336 -4.59 -25.51 2.39
C LEU A 336 -4.29 -26.74 1.52
N PRO A 337 -5.10 -27.00 0.48
CA PRO A 337 -4.78 -27.99 -0.55
C PRO A 337 -3.37 -27.79 -1.13
N ALA A 338 -2.65 -28.89 -1.42
CA ALA A 338 -1.24 -28.84 -1.84
C ALA A 338 -1.02 -27.98 -3.10
N ASN A 339 -1.98 -27.93 -4.03
CA ASN A 339 -1.93 -27.08 -5.22
C ASN A 339 -1.95 -25.58 -4.89
N LEU A 340 -2.60 -25.16 -3.79
CA LEU A 340 -2.60 -23.78 -3.31
C LEU A 340 -1.38 -23.50 -2.42
N ALA A 341 -1.05 -24.41 -1.51
CA ALA A 341 0.12 -24.27 -0.62
C ALA A 341 1.43 -24.11 -1.43
N ASN A 342 1.60 -24.92 -2.48
CA ASN A 342 2.75 -24.83 -3.38
C ASN A 342 2.78 -23.53 -4.20
N GLN A 343 1.68 -22.76 -4.23
CA GLN A 343 1.64 -21.46 -4.89
C GLN A 343 2.10 -20.30 -4.02
N LEU A 344 2.14 -20.48 -2.71
CA LEU A 344 2.47 -19.46 -1.72
C LEU A 344 3.99 -19.43 -1.46
N PRO A 345 4.50 -18.39 -0.77
CA PRO A 345 5.90 -18.34 -0.35
C PRO A 345 6.30 -19.58 0.43
N ALA A 346 7.54 -20.03 0.29
CA ALA A 346 8.00 -21.26 0.95
C ALA A 346 7.82 -21.15 2.48
N THR A 347 7.23 -22.16 3.12
CA THR A 347 7.33 -22.35 4.56
C THR A 347 8.72 -22.91 4.87
N ILE A 348 9.37 -22.44 5.93
CA ILE A 348 10.60 -23.08 6.42
C ILE A 348 10.21 -24.53 6.76
N ALA A 349 10.71 -25.49 5.98
CA ALA A 349 10.56 -26.89 6.32
C ALA A 349 11.34 -27.12 7.63
N PRO A 350 10.76 -27.78 8.65
CA PRO A 350 11.56 -28.19 9.79
C PRO A 350 12.71 -29.05 9.27
N SER A 351 13.95 -28.60 9.50
CA SER A 351 15.14 -29.38 9.14
C SER A 351 15.00 -30.78 9.73
N PRO A 352 15.17 -31.86 8.94
CA PRO A 352 15.23 -33.19 9.52
C PRO A 352 16.40 -33.20 10.50
N ILE A 353 16.09 -33.45 11.77
CA ILE A 353 17.09 -33.65 12.82
C ILE A 353 18.03 -34.75 12.28
N PRO A 354 19.36 -34.51 12.19
CA PRO A 354 20.27 -35.57 11.79
C PRO A 354 20.09 -36.72 12.77
N ALA A 355 19.79 -37.91 12.26
CA ALA A 355 19.86 -39.12 13.07
C ALA A 355 21.30 -39.23 13.57
N SER A 356 21.47 -39.08 14.88
CA SER A 356 22.73 -39.15 15.61
C SER A 356 23.38 -40.52 15.50
#